data_AF-A0AAD5MRU3-F1
#
_entry.id   AF-A0AAD5MRU3-F1
#
_cell.length_a   1.000
_cell.length_b   1.000
_cell.length_c   1.000
_cell.angle_alpha   90.00
_cell.angle_beta   90.00
_cell.angle_gamma   90.00
#
_symmetry.space_group_name_H-M   'P 1'
#
loop_
_entity.id
_entity.type
_entity.pdbx_description
1 polymer ?
#
loop_
_entity_poly.entity_id
_entity_poly.type
_entity_poly.pdbx_seq_one_letter_code
_entity_poly.pdbx_strand_id
1 'polypeptide(L)'
;MDCSSTVDPRKYHAMDAFRRNLSPRLKLTCWKKTLRFKRTFQILEDIGIESVTRADCESVAYVCRLISTRAAHLTAAGIATLLNRMGRRDVTVGVDGSVYRFHPTFRVLLNEKIRQLIDIDIEYEMILSEDGSGRGAAVVAAVASRMKQQQQQ
;
A
#
# COMPACT_ATOMS: atom_id res chain seq x y z
N MET A 1 23.83 40.85 0.85
CA MET A 1 24.21 40.01 -0.31
C MET A 1 22.96 39.29 -0.74
N ASP A 2 22.22 39.93 -1.64
CA ASP A 2 21.00 39.41 -2.23
C ASP A 2 21.31 38.20 -3.10
N CYS A 3 20.55 37.13 -2.95
CA CYS A 3 20.49 36.03 -3.91
C CYS A 3 19.09 35.94 -4.50
N SER A 4 18.68 37.03 -5.14
CA SER A 4 17.63 37.03 -6.15
C SER A 4 18.13 36.25 -7.37
N SER A 5 17.91 34.93 -7.39
CA SER A 5 17.98 34.15 -8.63
C SER A 5 16.64 33.46 -8.83
N THR A 6 15.75 34.22 -9.48
CA THR A 6 14.48 33.76 -10.01
C THR A 6 14.70 32.55 -10.92
N VAL A 7 13.93 31.49 -10.68
CA VAL A 7 13.90 30.29 -11.52
C VAL A 7 13.37 30.68 -12.91
N ASP A 8 14.24 30.63 -13.94
CA ASP A 8 13.88 30.99 -15.33
C ASP A 8 12.93 29.94 -15.94
N PRO A 9 11.68 30.30 -16.31
CA PRO A 9 10.73 29.41 -16.99
C PRO A 9 11.24 28.86 -18.33
N ARG A 10 12.27 29.46 -18.94
CA ARG A 10 12.86 29.02 -20.21
C ARG A 10 13.66 27.72 -20.11
N LYS A 11 14.03 27.26 -18.92
CA LYS A 11 14.68 25.95 -18.76
C LYS A 11 13.73 24.78 -19.07
N TYR A 12 12.42 24.95 -18.84
CA TYR A 12 11.41 24.00 -19.32
C TYR A 12 11.27 24.02 -20.85
N HIS A 13 11.41 25.20 -21.48
CA HIS A 13 11.37 25.32 -22.94
C HIS A 13 12.58 24.71 -23.66
N ALA A 14 13.75 24.60 -23.02
CA ALA A 14 14.91 23.94 -23.62
C ALA A 14 14.70 22.43 -23.80
N MET A 15 13.99 21.79 -22.87
CA MET A 15 13.54 20.39 -23.00
C MET A 15 12.47 20.23 -24.10
N ASP A 16 11.65 21.27 -24.34
CA ASP A 16 10.71 21.34 -25.46
C ASP A 16 11.37 21.61 -26.83
N ALA A 17 12.52 22.29 -26.86
CA ALA A 17 13.27 22.55 -28.08
C ALA A 17 13.96 21.28 -28.61
N PHE A 18 14.56 20.45 -27.73
CA PHE A 18 15.11 19.14 -28.11
C PHE A 18 14.01 18.14 -28.51
N ARG A 19 12.81 18.30 -27.94
CA ARG A 19 11.57 17.56 -28.28
C ARG A 19 11.14 17.70 -29.74
N ARG A 20 11.44 18.81 -30.42
CA ARG A 20 10.99 19.05 -31.80
C ARG A 20 11.77 18.22 -32.84
N ASN A 21 13.06 17.97 -32.61
CA ASN A 21 13.95 17.25 -33.54
C ASN A 21 14.00 15.73 -33.36
N LEU A 22 13.24 15.17 -32.43
CA LEU A 22 13.13 13.72 -32.27
C LEU A 22 12.21 13.10 -33.33
N SER A 23 12.61 11.97 -33.89
CA SER A 23 11.81 11.24 -34.88
C SER A 23 10.44 10.85 -34.28
N PRO A 24 9.37 10.75 -35.08
CA PRO A 24 8.03 10.37 -34.59
C PRO A 24 8.04 9.05 -33.81
N ARG A 25 8.93 8.12 -34.18
CA ARG A 25 9.12 6.82 -33.53
C ARG A 25 9.80 6.93 -32.15
N LEU A 26 10.73 7.87 -31.96
CA LEU A 26 11.34 8.17 -30.65
C LEU A 26 10.40 8.98 -29.75
N LYS A 27 9.56 9.84 -30.33
CA LYS A 27 8.50 10.56 -29.60
C LYS A 27 7.52 9.57 -28.99
N LEU A 28 7.01 8.58 -29.72
CA LEU A 28 6.09 7.58 -29.17
C LEU A 28 6.72 6.69 -28.08
N THR A 29 8.00 6.32 -28.17
CA THR A 29 8.65 5.47 -27.16
C THR A 29 9.08 6.23 -25.92
N CYS A 30 9.49 7.49 -26.05
CA CYS A 30 9.74 8.41 -24.93
C CYS A 30 8.43 8.78 -24.22
N TRP A 31 7.38 9.12 -24.98
CA TRP A 31 6.05 9.42 -24.42
C TRP A 31 5.41 8.21 -23.73
N LYS A 32 5.52 6.99 -24.29
CA LYS A 32 5.04 5.77 -23.61
C LYS A 32 5.88 5.40 -22.37
N LYS A 33 7.16 5.76 -22.31
CA LYS A 33 8.05 5.46 -21.17
C LYS A 33 7.95 6.48 -20.02
N THR A 34 7.61 7.74 -20.30
CA THR A 34 7.49 8.81 -19.28
C THR A 34 6.20 8.72 -18.44
N LEU A 35 5.19 7.94 -18.88
CA LEU A 35 3.93 7.80 -18.13
C LEU A 35 4.01 6.93 -16.85
N ARG A 36 5.03 6.05 -16.71
CA ARG A 36 5.03 4.98 -15.69
C ARG A 36 5.10 5.49 -14.24
N PHE A 37 5.69 6.66 -14.02
CA PHE A 37 5.95 7.21 -12.68
C PHE A 37 5.33 8.58 -12.45
N LYS A 38 4.31 8.98 -13.24
CA LYS A 38 3.71 10.32 -13.14
C LYS A 38 3.27 10.68 -11.72
N ARG A 39 2.68 9.73 -10.97
CA ARG A 39 2.30 9.93 -9.57
C ARG A 39 3.51 10.05 -8.65
N THR A 40 4.55 9.24 -8.86
CA THR A 40 5.77 9.29 -8.06
C THR A 40 6.50 10.61 -8.25
N PHE A 41 6.59 11.10 -9.50
CA PHE A 41 7.13 12.43 -9.79
C PHE A 41 6.39 13.52 -9.02
N GLN A 42 5.06 13.56 -9.12
CA GLN A 42 4.25 14.55 -8.41
C GLN A 42 4.47 14.46 -6.89
N ILE A 43 4.45 13.26 -6.31
CA ILE A 43 4.66 13.08 -4.87
C ILE A 43 6.06 13.55 -4.46
N LEU A 44 7.10 13.27 -5.24
CA LEU A 44 8.47 13.69 -4.95
C LEU A 44 8.63 15.22 -5.04
N GLU A 45 7.95 15.87 -5.97
CA GLU A 45 7.89 17.34 -6.04
C GLU A 45 7.09 17.93 -4.88
N ASP A 46 5.94 17.33 -4.53
CA ASP A 46 5.07 17.79 -3.43
C ASP A 46 5.76 17.72 -2.06
N ILE A 47 6.68 16.77 -1.85
CA ILE A 47 7.49 16.69 -0.63
C ILE A 47 8.74 17.59 -0.67
N GLY A 48 8.95 18.34 -1.76
CA GLY A 48 10.02 19.33 -1.89
C GLY A 48 11.35 18.81 -2.46
N ILE A 49 11.37 17.67 -3.15
CA ILE A 49 12.58 17.23 -3.87
C ILE A 49 12.69 17.99 -5.19
N GLU A 50 13.71 18.85 -5.28
CA GLU A 50 14.01 19.57 -6.52
C GLU A 50 14.70 18.66 -7.54
N SER A 51 14.49 18.93 -8.84
CA SER A 51 15.18 18.25 -9.94
C SER A 51 15.04 16.71 -9.99
N VAL A 52 13.84 16.19 -9.73
CA VAL A 52 13.54 14.75 -9.77
C VAL A 52 13.88 14.14 -11.13
N THR A 53 14.67 13.07 -11.12
CA THR A 53 14.96 12.29 -12.33
C THR A 53 14.09 11.04 -12.41
N ARG A 54 14.05 10.43 -13.60
CA ARG A 54 13.36 9.14 -13.76
C ARG A 54 14.01 8.02 -12.94
N ALA A 55 15.33 8.05 -12.78
CA ALA A 55 16.05 7.04 -11.99
C ALA A 55 15.66 7.11 -10.50
N ASP A 56 15.42 8.32 -9.98
CA ASP A 56 14.95 8.52 -8.61
C ASP A 56 13.56 7.91 -8.41
N CYS A 57 12.64 8.19 -9.33
CA CYS A 57 11.30 7.60 -9.33
C CYS A 57 11.33 6.06 -9.39
N GLU A 58 12.19 5.49 -10.24
CA GLU A 58 12.38 4.03 -10.35
C GLU A 58 12.93 3.44 -9.04
N SER A 59 13.90 4.10 -8.43
CA SER A 59 14.52 3.68 -7.17
C SER A 59 13.53 3.74 -6.00
N VAL A 60 12.80 4.85 -5.85
CA VAL A 60 11.78 5.03 -4.80
C VAL A 60 10.68 3.98 -4.95
N ALA A 61 10.14 3.80 -6.17
CA ALA A 61 9.11 2.80 -6.41
C ALA A 61 9.60 1.38 -6.11
N TYR A 62 10.86 1.08 -6.43
CA TYR A 62 11.48 -0.21 -6.13
C TYR A 62 11.60 -0.44 -4.63
N VAL A 63 12.13 0.53 -3.87
CA VAL A 63 12.27 0.44 -2.41
C VAL A 63 10.91 0.31 -1.72
N CYS A 64 9.93 1.13 -2.09
CA CYS A 64 8.57 1.03 -1.54
C CYS A 64 7.98 -0.36 -1.79
N ARG A 65 8.15 -0.92 -2.99
CA ARG A 65 7.68 -2.27 -3.30
C ARG A 65 8.35 -3.33 -2.43
N LEU A 66 9.67 -3.24 -2.22
CA LEU A 66 10.40 -4.17 -1.34
C LEU A 66 9.90 -4.11 0.10
N ILE A 67 9.75 -2.90 0.64
CA ILE A 67 9.29 -2.69 2.01
C ILE A 67 7.87 -3.24 2.20
N SER A 68 6.95 -2.89 1.31
CA SER A 68 5.56 -3.36 1.38
C SER A 68 5.44 -4.87 1.22
N THR A 69 6.26 -5.48 0.36
CA THR A 69 6.30 -6.94 0.18
C THR A 69 6.80 -7.63 1.45
N ARG A 70 7.90 -7.13 2.04
CA ARG A 70 8.42 -7.66 3.30
C ARG A 70 7.40 -7.54 4.43
N ALA A 71 6.76 -6.37 4.56
CA ALA A 71 5.74 -6.14 5.56
C ALA A 71 4.56 -7.14 5.41
N ALA A 72 4.05 -7.32 4.19
CA ALA A 72 2.99 -8.28 3.92
C ALA A 72 3.39 -9.72 4.30
N HIS A 73 4.61 -10.14 3.97
CA HIS A 73 5.08 -11.49 4.30
C HIS A 73 5.27 -11.72 5.81
N LEU A 74 5.77 -10.74 6.54
CA LEU A 74 5.92 -10.85 8.00
C LEU A 74 4.56 -10.92 8.69
N THR A 75 3.60 -10.08 8.27
CA THR A 75 2.23 -10.15 8.76
C THR A 75 1.58 -11.49 8.40
N ALA A 76 1.80 -12.00 7.19
CA ALA A 76 1.31 -13.31 6.75
C ALA A 76 1.79 -14.44 7.66
N ALA A 77 3.08 -14.44 8.01
CA ALA A 77 3.65 -15.46 8.88
C ALA A 77 2.99 -15.47 10.27
N GLY A 78 2.72 -14.29 10.83
CA GLY A 78 1.98 -14.17 12.09
C GLY A 78 0.55 -14.72 12.00
N ILE A 79 -0.19 -14.35 10.95
CA ILE A 79 -1.57 -14.83 10.75
C ILE A 79 -1.59 -16.34 10.51
N ALA A 80 -0.73 -16.86 9.63
CA ALA A 80 -0.65 -18.29 9.35
C ALA A 80 -0.32 -19.10 10.60
N THR A 81 0.59 -18.61 11.44
CA THR A 81 0.92 -19.25 12.72
C THR A 81 -0.32 -19.37 13.62
N LEU A 82 -1.14 -18.31 13.70
CA LEU A 82 -2.37 -18.35 14.49
C LEU A 82 -3.41 -19.30 13.90
N LEU A 83 -3.59 -19.30 12.57
CA LEU A 83 -4.52 -20.20 11.88
C LEU A 83 -4.16 -21.67 12.14
N ASN A 84 -2.90 -22.04 11.92
CA ASN A 84 -2.42 -23.39 12.17
C ASN A 84 -2.54 -23.76 13.65
N ARG A 85 -2.23 -22.82 14.56
CA ARG A 85 -2.34 -23.06 16.00
C ARG A 85 -3.78 -23.28 16.47
N MET A 86 -4.75 -22.62 15.83
CA MET A 86 -6.18 -22.77 16.11
C MET A 86 -6.73 -24.10 15.62
N GLY A 87 -6.19 -24.66 14.54
CA GLY A 87 -6.58 -25.98 14.01
C GLY A 87 -8.06 -26.06 13.62
N ARG A 88 -8.65 -24.95 13.17
CA ARG A 88 -10.05 -24.88 12.71
C ARG A 88 -10.09 -24.90 11.20
N ARG A 89 -11.05 -25.67 10.64
CA ARG A 89 -11.20 -25.83 9.19
C ARG A 89 -11.66 -24.55 8.50
N ASP A 90 -12.59 -23.81 9.08
CA ASP A 90 -13.13 -22.59 8.49
C ASP A 90 -12.89 -21.40 9.41
N VAL A 91 -12.13 -20.41 8.95
CA VAL A 91 -11.77 -19.23 9.74
C VAL A 91 -12.00 -17.92 8.97
N THR A 92 -12.78 -17.03 9.54
CA THR A 92 -12.89 -15.65 9.06
C THR A 92 -12.00 -14.73 9.88
N VAL A 93 -11.11 -14.00 9.21
CA VAL A 93 -10.22 -13.01 9.83
C VAL A 93 -10.74 -11.62 9.52
N GLY A 94 -11.19 -10.91 10.56
CA GLY A 94 -11.54 -9.49 10.45
C GLY A 94 -10.28 -8.63 10.38
N VAL A 95 -10.18 -7.78 9.36
CA VAL A 95 -9.03 -6.89 9.13
C VAL A 95 -9.50 -5.45 9.02
N ASP A 96 -8.77 -4.54 9.65
CA ASP A 96 -8.91 -3.09 9.46
C ASP A 96 -7.50 -2.46 9.39
N GLY A 97 -7.40 -1.31 8.74
CA GLY A 97 -6.16 -0.55 8.59
C GLY A 97 -5.99 0.04 7.20
N SER A 98 -5.47 1.27 7.15
CA SER A 98 -5.27 2.02 5.90
C SER A 98 -4.33 1.32 4.91
N VAL A 99 -3.29 0.63 5.39
CA VAL A 99 -2.37 -0.13 4.52
C VAL A 99 -3.10 -1.27 3.82
N TYR A 100 -3.90 -2.05 4.54
CA TYR A 100 -4.66 -3.15 3.93
C TYR A 100 -5.74 -2.62 2.96
N ARG A 101 -6.34 -1.46 3.26
CA ARG A 101 -7.40 -0.82 2.46
C ARG A 101 -6.90 -0.15 1.19
N PHE A 102 -5.84 0.64 1.28
CA PHE A 102 -5.44 1.58 0.23
C PHE A 102 -4.15 1.19 -0.49
N HIS A 103 -3.33 0.30 0.07
CA HIS A 103 -2.10 -0.11 -0.59
C HIS A 103 -2.42 -1.06 -1.76
N PRO A 104 -1.97 -0.77 -2.99
CA PRO A 104 -2.45 -1.43 -4.21
C PRO A 104 -2.18 -2.94 -4.26
N THR A 105 -1.11 -3.40 -3.62
CA THR A 105 -0.67 -4.81 -3.68
C THR A 105 -0.67 -5.53 -2.35
N PHE A 106 -0.91 -4.84 -1.23
CA PHE A 106 -0.63 -5.41 0.10
C PHE A 106 -1.55 -6.58 0.41
N ARG A 107 -2.86 -6.41 0.17
CA ARG A 107 -3.87 -7.46 0.36
C ARG A 107 -3.57 -8.73 -0.45
N VAL A 108 -3.10 -8.57 -1.68
CA VAL A 108 -2.78 -9.70 -2.58
C VAL A 108 -1.57 -10.46 -2.05
N LEU A 109 -0.46 -9.75 -1.80
CA LEU A 109 0.79 -10.35 -1.29
C LEU A 109 0.59 -11.03 0.06
N LEU A 110 -0.22 -10.41 0.94
CA LEU A 110 -0.57 -10.98 2.25
C LEU A 110 -1.32 -12.31 2.08
N ASN A 111 -2.37 -12.34 1.27
CA ASN A 111 -3.15 -13.56 1.02
C ASN A 111 -2.33 -14.66 0.36
N GLU A 112 -1.57 -14.32 -0.68
CA GLU A 112 -0.70 -15.29 -1.36
C GLU A 112 0.28 -15.93 -0.39
N LYS A 113 0.87 -15.14 0.51
CA LYS A 113 1.83 -15.67 1.48
C LYS A 113 1.16 -16.48 2.58
N ILE A 114 -0.02 -16.10 3.07
CA ILE A 114 -0.77 -16.90 4.06
C ILE A 114 -1.09 -18.28 3.48
N ARG A 115 -1.61 -18.35 2.25
CA ARG A 115 -1.93 -19.63 1.58
C ARG A 115 -0.73 -20.56 1.41
N GLN A 116 0.49 -20.01 1.34
CA GLN A 116 1.71 -20.81 1.27
C GLN A 116 2.18 -21.35 2.62
N LEU A 117 1.68 -20.81 3.73
CA LEU A 117 2.16 -21.08 5.09
C LEU A 117 1.14 -21.85 5.95
N ILE A 118 -0.13 -21.87 5.58
CA ILE A 118 -1.17 -22.59 6.32
C ILE A 118 -1.22 -24.07 5.96
N ASP A 119 -1.76 -24.87 6.88
CA ASP A 119 -2.02 -26.30 6.64
C ASP A 119 -3.14 -26.48 5.59
N ILE A 120 -3.08 -27.58 4.82
CA ILE A 120 -3.94 -27.79 3.63
C ILE A 120 -5.43 -27.91 3.95
N ASP A 121 -5.75 -28.30 5.17
CA ASP A 121 -7.09 -28.56 5.70
C ASP A 121 -7.71 -27.33 6.38
N ILE A 122 -7.05 -26.16 6.29
CA ILE A 122 -7.53 -24.87 6.79
C ILE A 122 -7.95 -23.99 5.61
N GLU A 123 -9.24 -23.66 5.56
CA GLU A 123 -9.82 -22.63 4.71
C GLU A 123 -10.01 -21.32 5.51
N TYR A 124 -9.66 -20.20 4.88
CA TYR A 124 -9.80 -18.89 5.52
C TYR A 124 -10.26 -17.80 4.56
N GLU A 125 -10.94 -16.80 5.12
CA GLU A 125 -11.32 -15.57 4.42
C GLU A 125 -10.93 -14.34 5.22
N MET A 126 -10.38 -13.31 4.55
CA MET A 126 -10.15 -12.00 5.16
C MET A 126 -11.24 -11.00 4.78
N ILE A 127 -11.93 -10.49 5.79
CA ILE A 127 -13.02 -9.52 5.63
C ILE A 127 -12.59 -8.15 6.15
N LEU A 128 -12.81 -7.11 5.35
CA LEU A 128 -12.55 -5.74 5.77
C LEU A 128 -13.67 -5.26 6.69
N SER A 129 -13.31 -4.74 7.87
CA SER A 129 -14.26 -4.16 8.81
C SER A 129 -14.21 -2.62 8.74
N GLU A 130 -15.34 -1.97 8.44
CA GLU A 130 -15.41 -0.50 8.33
C GLU A 130 -15.38 0.22 9.69
N ASP A 131 -16.02 -0.37 10.70
CA ASP A 131 -16.03 0.10 12.09
C ASP A 131 -15.98 -1.10 13.05
N GLY A 132 -14.86 -1.82 13.00
CA GLY A 132 -14.69 -3.04 13.79
C GLY A 132 -14.59 -2.78 15.28
N SER A 133 -13.88 -1.72 15.67
CA SER A 133 -13.61 -1.41 17.07
C SER A 133 -14.86 -0.90 17.80
N GLY A 134 -15.63 0.00 17.19
CA GLY A 134 -16.86 0.55 17.79
C GLY A 134 -17.93 -0.53 17.96
N ARG A 135 -18.24 -1.26 16.89
CA ARG A 135 -19.24 -2.34 16.92
C ARG A 135 -18.81 -3.50 17.82
N GLY A 136 -17.53 -3.87 17.79
CA GLY A 136 -16.99 -4.91 18.67
C GLY A 136 -17.09 -4.55 20.15
N ALA A 137 -16.72 -3.31 20.52
CA ALA A 137 -16.83 -2.83 21.88
C ALA A 137 -18.28 -2.82 22.39
N ALA A 138 -19.24 -2.39 21.55
CA ALA A 138 -20.66 -2.41 21.90
C ALA A 138 -21.19 -3.84 22.16
N VAL A 139 -20.80 -4.81 21.33
CA VAL A 139 -21.19 -6.22 21.53
C VAL A 139 -20.60 -6.77 22.82
N VAL A 140 -19.32 -6.53 23.09
CA VAL A 140 -18.67 -6.97 24.33
C VAL A 140 -19.34 -6.35 25.56
N ALA A 141 -19.66 -5.05 25.53
CA ALA A 141 -20.37 -4.37 26.61
C ALA A 141 -21.75 -4.99 26.85
N ALA A 142 -22.53 -5.24 25.79
CA ALA A 142 -23.84 -5.89 25.90
C ALA A 142 -23.76 -7.29 26.52
N VAL A 143 -22.78 -8.11 26.10
CA VAL A 143 -22.55 -9.45 26.66
C VAL A 143 -22.17 -9.35 28.14
N ALA A 144 -21.26 -8.45 28.51
CA ALA A 144 -20.85 -8.26 29.90
C ALA A 144 -22.02 -7.80 30.81
N SER A 145 -22.84 -6.85 30.34
CA SER A 145 -24.05 -6.42 31.05
C SER A 145 -25.03 -7.56 31.26
N ARG A 146 -25.25 -8.41 30.24
CA ARG A 146 -26.12 -9.59 30.36
C ARG A 146 -25.59 -10.59 31.39
N MET A 147 -24.30 -10.91 31.36
CA MET A 147 -23.69 -11.85 32.30
C MET A 147 -23.80 -11.37 33.75
N LYS A 148 -23.66 -10.06 34.00
CA LYS A 148 -23.82 -9.47 35.33
C LYS A 148 -25.25 -9.61 35.86
N GLN A 149 -26.25 -9.41 35.01
CA GLN A 149 -27.66 -9.59 35.37
C GLN A 149 -27.99 -11.05 35.71
N GLN A 150 -27.43 -12.01 34.96
CA GLN A 150 -27.62 -13.45 35.20
C GLN A 150 -26.97 -13.95 36.50
N GLN A 151 -25.91 -13.30 36.99
CA GLN A 151 -25.28 -13.66 38.27
C GLN A 151 -26.01 -13.09 39.50
N GLN A 152 -26.94 -12.16 39.30
CA GLN A 152 -27.72 -11.52 40.37
C GLN A 152 -29.11 -12.13 40.54
N GLN A 153 -29.47 -13.11 39.70
CA GLN A 153 -30.65 -13.96 39.80
C GLN A 153 -30.26 -15.30 40.41
#